data_AF-A0A0G2I1Y0-F1
#
_entry.id   AF-A0A0G2I1Y0-F1
#
_cell.length_a   1.000
_cell.length_b   1.000
_cell.length_c   1.000
_cell.angle_alpha   90.00
_cell.angle_beta   90.00
_cell.angle_gamma   90.00
#
_symmetry.space_group_name_H-M   'P 1'
#
loop_
_entity.id
_entity.type
_entity.pdbx_description
1 polymer ?
#
loop_
_entity_poly.entity_id
_entity_poly.type
_entity_poly.pdbx_seq_one_letter_code
_entity_poly.pdbx_strand_id
1 'polypeptide(L)'
;MSARVLFLAILCSTRVFAADEDLNGPDVLCVFTVSGPYNLLQRLLFYVLLVFAVLCRRQKWLVFGALASTMSYSGAAALHGLLLASPARKAIDLDVYGIFAVTSSGAMLTAPLLNWSSTLIYAEKRERWIVIIWGILLMFGAIFTASCIHVNGAGFTTPECISRSDAASFGGSLFPSSTADCLYACPPEKRLFRPKYDVVAWPNYINRPRDITSVFLPATITYVFTWIVIEILFRTVWRNKSTNIQFSSAASATEGAGLHRIGTFGHSRQQDTDKSKNVSVSIQPLLLPPFPSPSRLPGQPQPQKPRSRWAIVFTKFYLCFMFAHFAAFIVNVVMCEYRMIRFPNNEQPKEIGQWISWVSVALVVFAQTLNHYLKLRWGVDEKKRLSPQDEEKALTLDHWRFGVSLAARRRQSQRMLIPEDEVLNSSGAPSEMKMSRSETTSTMRRNSF
;
A
#
# COMPACT_ATOMS: atom_id res chain seq x y z
N MET A 1 5.26 1.69 25.28
CA MET A 1 4.98 0.24 25.37
C MET A 1 5.12 -0.54 24.06
N SER A 2 5.05 0.08 22.87
CA SER A 2 5.08 -0.64 21.58
C SER A 2 6.43 -1.29 21.19
N ALA A 3 7.56 -0.67 21.56
CA ALA A 3 8.89 -1.16 21.17
C ALA A 3 9.32 -2.46 21.87
N ARG A 4 8.90 -2.67 23.13
CA ARG A 4 9.27 -3.87 23.91
C ARG A 4 8.58 -5.13 23.38
N VAL A 5 7.35 -5.01 22.89
CA VAL A 5 6.58 -6.12 22.31
C VAL A 5 7.15 -6.53 20.95
N LEU A 6 7.54 -5.56 20.11
CA LEU A 6 8.21 -5.83 18.83
C LEU A 6 9.58 -6.48 19.04
N PHE A 7 10.35 -6.01 20.03
CA PHE A 7 11.65 -6.58 20.37
C PHE A 7 11.54 -8.00 20.97
N LEU A 8 10.49 -8.28 21.74
CA LEU A 8 10.16 -9.62 22.23
C LEU A 8 9.74 -10.57 21.10
N ALA A 9 8.98 -10.10 20.11
CA ALA A 9 8.65 -10.91 18.92
C ALA A 9 9.88 -11.24 18.05
N ILE A 10 10.82 -10.29 17.93
CA ILE A 10 12.10 -10.46 17.23
C ILE A 10 13.03 -11.40 18.01
N LEU A 11 13.11 -11.26 19.34
CA LEU A 11 13.91 -12.15 20.21
C LEU A 11 13.30 -13.56 20.35
N CYS A 12 11.99 -13.71 20.25
CA CYS A 12 11.37 -15.04 20.13
C CYS A 12 11.74 -15.70 18.81
N SER A 13 11.88 -14.94 17.72
CA SER A 13 12.35 -15.48 16.42
C SER A 13 13.80 -15.96 16.48
N THR A 14 14.66 -15.35 17.30
CA THR A 14 16.04 -15.81 17.52
C THR A 14 16.17 -16.92 18.57
N ARG A 15 15.09 -17.37 19.21
CA ARG A 15 15.12 -18.53 20.12
C ARG A 15 14.67 -19.82 19.44
N VAL A 16 14.14 -19.76 18.21
CA VAL A 16 13.82 -20.94 17.37
C VAL A 16 15.06 -21.45 16.61
N PHE A 17 16.27 -21.23 17.16
CA PHE A 17 17.46 -22.00 16.78
C PHE A 17 17.48 -23.28 17.62
N ALA A 18 16.55 -24.20 17.33
CA ALA A 18 16.64 -25.56 17.87
C ALA A 18 17.84 -26.30 17.24
N ALA A 19 18.45 -27.13 18.07
CA ALA A 19 19.65 -27.90 17.83
C ALA A 19 19.60 -28.77 16.57
N ASP A 20 20.79 -28.94 15.99
CA ASP A 20 21.08 -29.70 14.78
C ASP A 20 21.10 -31.19 15.14
N GLU A 21 20.15 -31.96 14.62
CA GLU A 21 20.41 -33.35 14.29
C GLU A 21 20.17 -33.51 12.79
N ASP A 22 21.20 -33.99 12.10
CA ASP A 22 21.15 -34.43 10.70
C ASP A 22 20.28 -35.68 10.55
N LEU A 23 18.98 -35.56 10.80
CA LEU A 23 18.01 -36.52 10.32
C LEU A 23 17.54 -36.07 8.94
N ASN A 24 17.95 -36.82 7.92
CA ASN A 24 17.25 -36.80 6.64
C ASN A 24 15.76 -36.99 6.94
N GLY A 25 14.97 -35.96 6.61
CA GLY A 25 13.51 -36.02 6.78
C GLY A 25 12.92 -37.16 5.96
N PRO A 26 11.64 -37.50 6.17
CA PRO A 26 11.00 -38.58 5.43
C PRO A 26 11.02 -38.32 3.93
N ASP A 27 11.20 -39.37 3.12
CA ASP A 27 11.23 -39.28 1.66
C ASP A 27 9.86 -38.92 1.05
N VAL A 28 8.77 -39.22 1.76
CA VAL A 28 7.39 -38.97 1.33
C VAL A 28 6.63 -38.25 2.44
N LEU A 29 5.80 -37.29 2.06
CA LEU A 29 4.98 -36.49 2.97
C LEU A 29 3.52 -36.51 2.51
N CYS A 30 2.60 -36.44 3.48
CA CYS A 30 1.20 -36.13 3.20
C CYS A 30 1.04 -34.60 3.14
N VAL A 31 0.57 -34.09 2.01
CA VAL A 31 0.44 -32.65 1.79
C VAL A 31 -0.91 -32.29 1.20
N PHE A 32 -1.47 -31.14 1.61
CA PHE A 32 -2.48 -30.46 0.81
C PHE A 32 -1.77 -29.68 -0.28
N THR A 33 -2.19 -29.91 -1.53
CA THR A 33 -1.62 -29.28 -2.73
C THR A 33 -1.78 -27.76 -2.70
N VAL A 34 -0.96 -27.00 -3.42
CA VAL A 34 -1.11 -25.54 -3.48
C VAL A 34 -2.45 -25.20 -4.13
N SER A 35 -3.22 -24.34 -3.46
CA SER A 35 -4.52 -23.88 -3.91
C SER A 35 -4.41 -22.87 -5.05
N GLY A 36 -5.40 -22.88 -5.94
CA GLY A 36 -5.55 -21.95 -7.06
C GLY A 36 -5.18 -20.47 -6.79
N PRO A 37 -5.66 -19.83 -5.70
CA PRO A 37 -5.32 -18.44 -5.37
C PRO A 37 -3.84 -18.18 -5.05
N TYR A 38 -3.09 -19.24 -4.71
CA TYR A 38 -1.67 -19.15 -4.40
C TYR A 38 -0.80 -19.74 -5.48
N ASN A 39 -1.34 -20.16 -6.61
CA ASN A 39 -0.56 -20.68 -7.73
C ASN A 39 0.38 -19.63 -8.35
N LEU A 40 1.36 -20.12 -9.10
CA LEU A 40 2.37 -19.30 -9.77
C LEU A 40 1.76 -18.13 -10.55
N LEU A 41 0.71 -18.38 -11.35
CA LEU A 41 0.14 -17.35 -12.22
C LEU A 41 -0.46 -16.18 -11.42
N GLN A 42 -1.12 -16.47 -10.30
CA GLN A 42 -1.65 -15.44 -9.41
C GLN A 42 -0.55 -14.69 -8.66
N ARG A 43 0.50 -15.40 -8.20
CA ARG A 43 1.66 -14.78 -7.55
C ARG A 43 2.43 -13.86 -8.51
N LEU A 44 2.60 -14.27 -9.77
CA LEU A 44 3.23 -13.44 -10.81
C LEU A 44 2.44 -12.14 -11.04
N LEU A 45 1.10 -12.22 -11.11
CA LEU A 45 0.26 -11.01 -11.24
C LEU A 45 0.49 -10.07 -10.05
N PHE A 46 0.50 -10.62 -8.84
CA PHE A 46 0.78 -9.85 -7.63
C PHE A 46 2.15 -9.17 -7.69
N TYR A 47 3.22 -9.88 -8.05
CA TYR A 47 4.57 -9.29 -8.16
C TYR A 47 4.64 -8.20 -9.21
N VAL A 48 4.04 -8.42 -10.39
CA VAL A 48 4.00 -7.43 -11.48
C VAL A 48 3.28 -6.17 -11.03
N LEU A 49 2.12 -6.29 -10.38
CA LEU A 49 1.37 -5.13 -9.89
C LEU A 49 2.11 -4.40 -8.77
N LEU A 50 2.81 -5.13 -7.90
CA LEU A 50 3.57 -4.56 -6.80
C LEU A 50 4.79 -3.77 -7.31
N VAL A 51 5.53 -4.33 -8.29
CA VAL A 51 6.63 -3.64 -8.98
C VAL A 51 6.09 -2.45 -9.79
N PHE A 52 4.97 -2.62 -10.48
CA PHE A 52 4.31 -1.54 -11.22
C PHE A 52 3.97 -0.35 -10.31
N ALA A 53 3.44 -0.61 -9.10
CA ALA A 53 3.12 0.44 -8.13
C ALA A 53 4.35 1.24 -7.66
N VAL A 54 5.53 0.59 -7.61
CA VAL A 54 6.81 1.26 -7.28
C VAL A 54 7.33 2.07 -8.47
N LEU A 55 7.32 1.49 -9.68
CA LEU A 55 7.97 2.07 -10.87
C LEU A 55 7.13 3.14 -11.57
N CYS A 56 5.81 2.92 -11.73
CA CYS A 56 4.93 3.71 -12.59
C CYS A 56 4.37 4.96 -11.89
N ARG A 57 5.27 5.75 -11.27
CA ARG A 57 4.99 6.93 -10.44
C ARG A 57 4.25 8.08 -11.14
N ARG A 58 4.25 8.12 -12.48
CA ARG A 58 3.60 9.20 -13.24
C ARG A 58 2.09 8.98 -13.43
N GLN A 59 1.63 7.73 -13.33
CA GLN A 59 0.24 7.36 -13.63
C GLN A 59 -0.55 7.13 -12.33
N LYS A 60 -0.86 8.22 -11.60
CA LYS A 60 -1.51 8.16 -10.28
C LYS A 60 -2.74 7.25 -10.26
N TRP A 61 -3.63 7.41 -11.26
CA TRP A 61 -4.87 6.64 -11.40
C TRP A 61 -4.65 5.13 -11.50
N LEU A 62 -3.65 4.71 -12.28
CA LEU A 62 -3.35 3.30 -12.50
C LEU A 62 -2.65 2.69 -11.27
N VAL A 63 -1.75 3.45 -10.64
CA VAL A 63 -1.07 3.03 -9.41
C VAL A 63 -2.05 2.78 -8.28
N PHE A 64 -3.08 3.61 -8.10
CA PHE A 64 -4.10 3.37 -7.08
C PHE A 64 -4.89 2.08 -7.32
N GLY A 65 -5.25 1.76 -8.57
CA GLY A 65 -5.90 0.49 -8.91
C GLY A 65 -5.01 -0.72 -8.65
N ALA A 66 -3.74 -0.64 -9.06
CA ALA A 66 -2.75 -1.69 -8.80
C ALA A 66 -2.52 -1.91 -7.30
N LEU A 67 -2.40 -0.83 -6.52
CA LEU A 67 -2.28 -0.89 -5.06
C LEU A 67 -3.53 -1.49 -4.42
N ALA A 68 -4.73 -1.07 -4.81
CA ALA A 68 -5.96 -1.64 -4.26
C ALA A 68 -6.04 -3.16 -4.48
N SER A 69 -5.76 -3.62 -5.72
CA SER A 69 -5.76 -5.04 -6.07
C SER A 69 -4.72 -5.84 -5.26
N THR A 70 -3.47 -5.35 -5.22
CA THR A 70 -2.39 -6.01 -4.47
C THR A 70 -2.65 -6.01 -2.97
N MET A 71 -3.18 -4.92 -2.42
CA MET A 71 -3.48 -4.80 -1.00
C MET A 71 -4.60 -5.73 -0.57
N SER A 72 -5.68 -5.84 -1.35
CA SER A 72 -6.77 -6.77 -1.08
C SER A 72 -6.32 -8.22 -1.16
N TYR A 73 -5.59 -8.61 -2.22
CA TYR A 73 -5.09 -9.97 -2.38
C TYR A 73 -4.13 -10.38 -1.26
N SER A 74 -3.10 -9.56 -1.01
CA SER A 74 -2.10 -9.86 0.02
C SER A 74 -2.65 -9.73 1.45
N GLY A 75 -3.61 -8.85 1.69
CA GLY A 75 -4.32 -8.75 2.95
C GLY A 75 -5.16 -10.00 3.25
N ALA A 76 -5.89 -10.52 2.25
CA ALA A 76 -6.61 -11.79 2.37
C ALA A 76 -5.64 -12.96 2.61
N ALA A 77 -4.50 -12.99 1.92
CA ALA A 77 -3.44 -13.96 2.15
C ALA A 77 -2.89 -13.90 3.59
N ALA A 78 -2.62 -12.70 4.12
CA ALA A 78 -2.14 -12.53 5.48
C ALA A 78 -3.15 -13.04 6.52
N LEU A 79 -4.44 -12.76 6.33
CA LEU A 79 -5.50 -13.31 7.18
C LEU A 79 -5.61 -14.82 7.07
N HIS A 80 -5.50 -15.38 5.85
CA HIS A 80 -5.50 -16.83 5.66
C HIS A 80 -4.30 -17.48 6.36
N GLY A 81 -3.10 -16.90 6.27
CA GLY A 81 -1.92 -17.37 6.98
C GLY A 81 -2.07 -17.35 8.50
N LEU A 82 -2.77 -16.34 9.05
CA LEU A 82 -3.11 -16.28 10.47
C LEU A 82 -4.07 -17.41 10.88
N LEU A 83 -5.07 -17.70 10.06
CA LEU A 83 -6.04 -18.78 10.33
C LEU A 83 -5.44 -20.18 10.15
N LEU A 84 -4.40 -20.31 9.31
CA LEU A 84 -3.64 -21.55 9.14
C LEU A 84 -2.65 -21.81 10.27
N ALA A 85 -2.44 -20.86 11.20
CA ALA A 85 -1.62 -21.02 12.40
C ALA A 85 -2.30 -21.94 13.44
N SER A 86 -2.49 -23.19 13.04
CA SER A 86 -2.94 -24.32 13.85
C SER A 86 -1.74 -25.24 14.09
N PRO A 87 -1.64 -25.90 15.26
CA PRO A 87 -0.65 -26.96 15.49
C PRO A 87 -0.67 -27.99 14.35
N ALA A 88 0.51 -28.51 14.02
CA ALA A 88 0.71 -29.43 12.90
C ALA A 88 -0.15 -30.68 13.06
N ARG A 89 -0.84 -31.01 11.96
CA ARG A 89 -1.57 -32.26 11.77
C ARG A 89 -0.73 -33.23 10.94
N LYS A 90 -1.22 -34.45 10.70
CA LYS A 90 -0.50 -35.47 9.92
C LYS A 90 -0.16 -34.99 8.50
N ALA A 91 -0.99 -34.13 7.90
CA ALA A 91 -0.71 -33.51 6.60
C ALA A 91 -0.33 -32.01 6.67
N ILE A 92 0.64 -31.62 5.84
CA ILE A 92 1.14 -30.23 5.72
C ILE A 92 0.35 -29.49 4.65
N ASP A 93 0.00 -28.23 4.88
CA ASP A 93 -0.67 -27.42 3.86
C ASP A 93 0.34 -26.53 3.14
N LEU A 94 0.49 -26.77 1.84
CA LEU A 94 1.46 -26.07 1.02
C LEU A 94 1.06 -24.61 0.74
N ASP A 95 -0.18 -24.20 1.01
CA ASP A 95 -0.59 -22.79 0.91
C ASP A 95 0.22 -21.90 1.84
N VAL A 96 0.75 -22.44 2.95
CA VAL A 96 1.62 -21.70 3.86
C VAL A 96 2.83 -21.07 3.13
N TYR A 97 3.38 -21.77 2.12
CA TYR A 97 4.52 -21.30 1.35
C TYR A 97 4.13 -20.21 0.35
N GLY A 98 2.99 -20.39 -0.33
CA GLY A 98 2.45 -19.38 -1.24
C GLY A 98 2.06 -18.09 -0.49
N ILE A 99 1.43 -18.21 0.68
CA ILE A 99 1.10 -17.09 1.55
C ILE A 99 2.36 -16.42 2.07
N PHE A 100 3.37 -17.19 2.50
CA PHE A 100 4.66 -16.64 2.91
C PHE A 100 5.30 -15.85 1.75
N ALA A 101 5.31 -16.39 0.54
CA ALA A 101 5.87 -15.72 -0.63
C ALA A 101 5.16 -14.40 -0.97
N VAL A 102 3.83 -14.33 -0.81
CA VAL A 102 3.04 -13.10 -1.02
C VAL A 102 3.27 -12.09 0.09
N THR A 103 3.15 -12.51 1.35
CA THR A 103 3.22 -11.64 2.53
C THR A 103 4.62 -11.10 2.78
N SER A 104 5.67 -11.94 2.69
CA SER A 104 7.07 -11.51 2.81
C SER A 104 7.45 -10.49 1.73
N SER A 105 7.08 -10.77 0.48
CA SER A 105 7.38 -9.91 -0.67
C SER A 105 6.67 -8.55 -0.56
N GLY A 106 5.39 -8.53 -0.19
CA GLY A 106 4.65 -7.28 0.03
C GLY A 106 5.17 -6.48 1.23
N ALA A 107 5.55 -7.16 2.32
CA ALA A 107 6.18 -6.53 3.47
C ALA A 107 7.51 -5.84 3.10
N MET A 108 8.38 -6.53 2.35
CA MET A 108 9.64 -5.96 1.87
C MET A 108 9.44 -4.77 0.92
N LEU A 109 8.41 -4.77 0.06
CA LEU A 109 8.14 -3.62 -0.82
C LEU A 109 7.36 -2.48 -0.18
N THR A 110 6.79 -2.66 1.01
CA THR A 110 6.10 -1.58 1.73
C THR A 110 7.01 -0.36 1.93
N ALA A 111 8.26 -0.61 2.28
CA ALA A 111 9.24 0.44 2.53
C ALA A 111 9.62 1.24 1.26
N PRO A 112 10.04 0.60 0.16
CA PRO A 112 10.18 1.25 -1.15
C PRO A 112 8.93 2.02 -1.59
N LEU A 113 7.73 1.45 -1.39
CA LEU A 113 6.48 2.13 -1.73
C LEU A 113 6.29 3.45 -0.97
N LEU A 114 6.52 3.46 0.34
CA LEU A 114 6.35 4.66 1.18
C LEU A 114 7.44 5.72 0.95
N ASN A 115 8.63 5.32 0.51
CA ASN A 115 9.81 6.18 0.47
C ASN A 115 10.23 6.60 -0.94
N TRP A 116 9.84 5.86 -1.99
CA TRP A 116 10.27 6.11 -3.37
C TRP A 116 9.12 6.48 -4.31
N SER A 117 7.90 6.02 -4.03
CA SER A 117 6.75 6.35 -4.84
C SER A 117 6.36 7.82 -4.63
N SER A 118 6.67 8.68 -5.59
CA SER A 118 6.31 10.10 -5.55
C SER A 118 4.81 10.30 -5.34
N THR A 119 3.98 9.42 -5.92
CA THR A 119 2.53 9.39 -5.69
C THR A 119 2.19 9.29 -4.20
N LEU A 120 2.90 8.43 -3.47
CA LEU A 120 2.63 8.11 -2.06
C LEU A 120 3.39 9.01 -1.07
N ILE A 121 4.50 9.62 -1.51
CA ILE A 121 5.24 10.62 -0.74
C ILE A 121 4.43 11.93 -0.65
N TYR A 122 3.81 12.34 -1.76
CA TYR A 122 2.95 13.53 -1.81
C TYR A 122 1.48 13.24 -1.50
N ALA A 123 1.15 11.98 -1.20
CA ALA A 123 -0.18 11.59 -0.78
C ALA A 123 -0.55 12.21 0.57
N GLU A 124 -1.85 12.33 0.80
CA GLU A 124 -2.36 12.81 2.08
C GLU A 124 -1.94 11.87 3.22
N LYS A 125 -1.82 12.42 4.43
CA LYS A 125 -1.47 11.66 5.64
C LYS A 125 -2.33 10.40 5.80
N ARG A 126 -3.62 10.49 5.46
CA ARG A 126 -4.58 9.38 5.54
C ARG A 126 -4.21 8.21 4.61
N GLU A 127 -3.87 8.49 3.36
CA GLU A 127 -3.51 7.45 2.37
C GLU A 127 -2.23 6.73 2.77
N ARG A 128 -1.26 7.47 3.30
CA ARG A 128 -0.01 6.90 3.81
C ARG A 128 -0.25 5.97 5.01
N TRP A 129 -1.17 6.30 5.91
CA TRP A 129 -1.55 5.42 7.03
C TRP A 129 -2.16 4.10 6.56
N ILE A 130 -2.96 4.12 5.51
CA ILE A 130 -3.56 2.89 4.95
C ILE A 130 -2.46 1.93 4.50
N VAL A 131 -1.45 2.42 3.77
CA VAL A 131 -0.31 1.61 3.31
C VAL A 131 0.56 1.14 4.49
N ILE A 132 0.73 1.95 5.53
CA ILE A 132 1.44 1.53 6.75
C ILE A 132 0.69 0.39 7.46
N ILE A 133 -0.63 0.52 7.66
CA ILE A 133 -1.45 -0.52 8.30
C ILE A 133 -1.40 -1.81 7.48
N TRP A 134 -1.50 -1.71 6.16
CA TRP A 134 -1.34 -2.84 5.26
C TRP A 134 0.04 -3.50 5.39
N GLY A 135 1.12 -2.72 5.40
CA GLY A 135 2.47 -3.24 5.61
C GLY A 135 2.64 -3.97 6.95
N ILE A 136 2.02 -3.45 8.01
CA ILE A 136 1.99 -4.11 9.32
C ILE A 136 1.21 -5.43 9.24
N LEU A 137 0.05 -5.46 8.58
CA LEU A 137 -0.72 -6.67 8.36
C LEU A 137 0.09 -7.74 7.61
N LEU A 138 0.84 -7.36 6.58
CA LEU A 138 1.71 -8.27 5.84
C LEU A 138 2.88 -8.78 6.67
N MET A 139 3.47 -7.92 7.50
CA MET A 139 4.51 -8.31 8.44
C MET A 139 4.01 -9.38 9.41
N PHE A 140 2.80 -9.21 9.98
CA PHE A 140 2.19 -10.26 10.80
C PHE A 140 1.96 -11.54 10.00
N GLY A 141 1.35 -11.46 8.82
CA GLY A 141 1.12 -12.63 7.96
C GLY A 141 2.41 -13.41 7.65
N ALA A 142 3.50 -12.71 7.34
CA ALA A 142 4.80 -13.31 7.08
C ALA A 142 5.42 -13.97 8.33
N ILE A 143 5.27 -13.37 9.51
CA ILE A 143 5.75 -13.95 10.78
C ILE A 143 4.96 -15.21 11.14
N PHE A 144 3.62 -15.18 11.02
CA PHE A 144 2.78 -16.34 11.31
C PHE A 144 3.07 -17.50 10.37
N THR A 145 3.17 -17.24 9.06
CA THR A 145 3.50 -18.29 8.09
C THR A 145 4.94 -18.81 8.25
N ALA A 146 5.91 -17.94 8.52
CA ALA A 146 7.26 -18.38 8.86
C ALA A 146 7.27 -19.29 10.10
N SER A 147 6.53 -18.92 11.14
CA SER A 147 6.40 -19.73 12.36
C SER A 147 5.78 -21.10 12.06
N CYS A 148 4.74 -21.15 11.22
CA CYS A 148 4.14 -22.40 10.76
C CYS A 148 5.14 -23.27 9.99
N ILE A 149 5.95 -22.69 9.10
CA ILE A 149 6.98 -23.41 8.35
C ILE A 149 8.03 -24.00 9.31
N HIS A 150 8.43 -23.25 10.34
CA HIS A 150 9.37 -23.73 11.35
C HIS A 150 8.78 -24.88 12.21
N VAL A 151 7.52 -24.76 12.63
CA VAL A 151 6.84 -25.82 13.38
C VAL A 151 6.64 -27.08 12.52
N ASN A 152 6.20 -26.93 11.28
CA ASN A 152 6.00 -28.06 10.36
C ASN A 152 7.32 -28.77 10.04
N GLY A 153 8.42 -28.01 9.87
CA GLY A 153 9.72 -28.58 9.58
C GLY A 153 10.36 -29.34 10.75
N ALA A 154 9.96 -29.05 11.99
CA ALA A 154 10.41 -29.78 13.17
C ALA A 154 9.61 -31.06 13.44
N GLY A 155 8.48 -31.27 12.75
CA GLY A 155 7.50 -32.32 13.06
C GLY A 155 7.12 -33.19 11.87
N PHE A 156 8.02 -33.41 10.91
CA PHE A 156 7.74 -34.27 9.77
C PHE A 156 7.39 -35.69 10.23
N THR A 157 6.17 -36.13 9.93
CA THR A 157 5.71 -37.49 10.22
C THR A 157 5.79 -38.32 8.95
N THR A 158 6.50 -39.45 9.00
CA THR A 158 6.47 -40.44 7.90
C THR A 158 5.05 -40.99 7.72
N PRO A 159 4.50 -41.01 6.50
CA PRO A 159 3.23 -41.69 6.25
C PRO A 159 3.33 -43.19 6.53
N GLU A 160 2.19 -43.79 6.87
CA GLU A 160 2.08 -45.22 7.13
C GLU A 160 2.31 -46.01 5.84
N CYS A 161 3.15 -47.05 5.86
CA CYS A 161 3.36 -47.91 4.71
C CYS A 161 2.46 -49.13 4.79
N ILE A 162 1.52 -49.25 3.85
CA ILE A 162 0.54 -50.34 3.78
C ILE A 162 0.89 -51.34 2.68
N SER A 163 0.49 -52.59 2.86
CA SER A 163 0.68 -53.64 1.86
C SER A 163 -0.15 -53.39 0.60
N ARG A 164 0.23 -54.00 -0.53
CA ARG A 164 -0.50 -53.85 -1.79
C ARG A 164 -1.92 -54.43 -1.75
N SER A 165 -2.15 -55.46 -0.93
CA SER A 165 -3.49 -56.01 -0.72
C SER A 165 -4.40 -55.04 0.02
N ASP A 166 -3.87 -54.36 1.04
CA ASP A 166 -4.65 -53.42 1.84
C ASP A 166 -4.93 -52.12 1.06
N ALA A 167 -3.98 -51.73 0.20
CA ALA A 167 -4.08 -50.55 -0.66
C ALA A 167 -5.30 -50.56 -1.60
N ALA A 168 -5.77 -51.74 -2.04
CA ALA A 168 -6.94 -51.85 -2.92
C ALA A 168 -8.25 -51.34 -2.27
N SER A 169 -8.32 -51.37 -0.95
CA SER A 169 -9.48 -50.89 -0.17
C SER A 169 -9.27 -49.50 0.46
N PHE A 170 -8.10 -48.88 0.26
CA PHE A 170 -7.76 -47.62 0.88
C PHE A 170 -8.39 -46.43 0.15
N GLY A 171 -9.27 -45.71 0.84
CA GLY A 171 -9.99 -44.54 0.29
C GLY A 171 -9.21 -43.22 0.33
N GLY A 172 -7.87 -43.26 0.24
CA GLY A 172 -7.00 -42.08 0.32
C GLY A 172 -5.90 -42.06 -0.75
N SER A 173 -4.94 -41.16 -0.61
CA SER A 173 -3.83 -41.04 -1.57
C SER A 173 -2.73 -42.04 -1.26
N LEU A 174 -2.21 -42.68 -2.31
CA LEU A 174 -1.18 -43.71 -2.24
C LEU A 174 0.04 -43.30 -3.05
N PHE A 175 1.23 -43.58 -2.53
CA PHE A 175 2.49 -43.37 -3.23
C PHE A 175 3.39 -44.62 -3.13
N PRO A 176 3.91 -45.15 -4.24
CA PRO A 176 4.76 -46.34 -4.20
C PRO A 176 6.10 -46.05 -3.53
N SER A 177 6.53 -46.90 -2.59
CA SER A 177 7.87 -46.83 -2.04
C SER A 177 8.90 -47.35 -3.06
N SER A 178 10.07 -46.71 -3.13
CA SER A 178 11.18 -47.15 -3.97
C SER A 178 12.06 -48.20 -3.29
N THR A 179 12.01 -48.29 -1.95
CA THR A 179 12.90 -49.11 -1.12
C THR A 179 12.22 -50.33 -0.51
N ALA A 180 10.90 -50.28 -0.33
CA ALA A 180 10.11 -51.34 0.29
C ALA A 180 8.93 -51.75 -0.60
N ASP A 181 8.49 -53.01 -0.51
CA ASP A 181 7.30 -53.51 -1.22
C ASP A 181 6.00 -53.09 -0.50
N CYS A 182 5.82 -51.78 -0.34
CA CYS A 182 4.66 -51.17 0.30
C CYS A 182 4.30 -49.82 -0.35
N LEU A 183 3.07 -49.36 -0.11
CA LEU A 183 2.58 -48.06 -0.56
C LEU A 183 2.41 -47.14 0.64
N TYR A 184 2.97 -45.94 0.56
CA TYR A 184 2.72 -44.90 1.55
C TYR A 184 1.28 -44.40 1.44
N ALA A 185 0.56 -44.45 2.54
CA ALA A 185 -0.86 -44.12 2.62
C ALA A 185 -1.09 -42.80 3.36
N CYS A 186 -1.74 -41.86 2.67
CA CYS A 186 -2.18 -40.59 3.23
C CYS A 186 -3.70 -40.60 3.40
N PRO A 187 -4.21 -40.72 4.64
CA PRO A 187 -5.64 -40.79 4.88
C PRO A 187 -6.34 -39.44 4.66
N PRO A 188 -7.63 -39.44 4.29
CA PRO A 188 -8.39 -38.21 4.14
C PRO A 188 -8.48 -37.42 5.45
N GLU A 189 -8.07 -36.15 5.42
CA GLU A 189 -7.99 -35.30 6.61
C GLU A 189 -8.85 -34.04 6.45
N LYS A 190 -9.57 -33.67 7.51
CA LYS A 190 -10.33 -32.41 7.55
C LYS A 190 -9.39 -31.27 7.95
N ARG A 191 -9.34 -30.23 7.13
CA ARG A 191 -8.63 -28.98 7.43
C ARG A 191 -9.49 -27.78 7.02
N LEU A 192 -9.31 -26.66 7.72
CA LEU A 192 -10.03 -25.43 7.41
C LEU A 192 -9.71 -25.00 5.97
N PHE A 193 -10.72 -24.59 5.22
CA PHE A 193 -10.63 -24.22 3.80
C PHE A 193 -10.23 -25.34 2.83
N ARG A 194 -10.10 -26.59 3.30
CA ARG A 194 -9.68 -27.73 2.48
C ARG A 194 -10.74 -28.83 2.40
N PRO A 195 -10.98 -29.39 1.20
CA PRO A 195 -11.75 -30.63 1.06
C PRO A 195 -11.05 -31.80 1.75
N LYS A 196 -11.84 -32.75 2.27
CA LYS A 196 -11.34 -33.92 3.02
C LYS A 196 -10.37 -34.81 2.23
N TYR A 197 -10.56 -34.91 0.91
CA TYR A 197 -9.82 -35.81 0.01
C TYR A 197 -8.73 -35.10 -0.80
N ASP A 198 -8.37 -33.85 -0.45
CA ASP A 198 -7.35 -33.05 -1.16
C ASP A 198 -5.91 -33.34 -0.66
N VAL A 199 -5.77 -34.27 0.29
CA VAL A 199 -4.47 -34.72 0.79
C VAL A 199 -3.86 -35.69 -0.21
N VAL A 200 -2.61 -35.42 -0.59
CA VAL A 200 -1.85 -36.22 -1.55
C VAL A 200 -0.54 -36.67 -0.92
N ALA A 201 -0.16 -37.93 -1.17
CA ALA A 201 1.16 -38.47 -0.86
C ALA A 201 2.15 -37.97 -1.93
N TRP A 202 3.20 -37.27 -1.50
CA TRP A 202 4.12 -36.57 -2.40
C TRP A 202 5.58 -36.70 -1.94
N PRO A 203 6.56 -36.87 -2.87
CA PRO A 203 7.97 -36.90 -2.51
C PRO A 203 8.43 -35.61 -1.83
N ASN A 204 9.21 -35.74 -0.78
CA ASN A 204 9.66 -34.61 0.01
C ASN A 204 10.69 -33.76 -0.73
N TYR A 205 10.23 -32.68 -1.38
CA TYR A 205 11.09 -31.63 -1.91
C TYR A 205 11.07 -30.35 -1.04
N ILE A 206 10.65 -30.44 0.23
CA ILE A 206 10.58 -29.28 1.12
C ILE A 206 11.98 -28.95 1.64
N ASN A 207 12.45 -27.72 1.40
CA ASN A 207 13.71 -27.25 1.95
C ASN A 207 13.64 -27.02 3.46
N ARG A 208 14.80 -26.97 4.13
CA ARG A 208 14.87 -26.67 5.56
C ARG A 208 14.21 -25.30 5.84
N PRO A 209 13.43 -25.14 6.92
CA PRO A 209 12.75 -23.88 7.26
C PRO A 209 13.67 -22.65 7.26
N ARG A 210 14.91 -22.81 7.74
CA ARG A 210 15.93 -21.75 7.76
C ARG A 210 16.29 -21.28 6.35
N ASP A 211 16.37 -22.19 5.38
CA ASP A 211 16.64 -21.82 4.00
C ASP A 211 15.47 -20.99 3.47
N ILE A 212 14.24 -21.43 3.75
CA ILE A 212 13.00 -20.79 3.30
C ILE A 212 12.94 -19.33 3.77
N THR A 213 13.25 -19.07 5.04
CA THR A 213 13.18 -17.74 5.66
C THR A 213 14.48 -16.92 5.59
N SER A 214 15.56 -17.50 5.03
CA SER A 214 16.93 -16.94 5.04
C SER A 214 17.09 -15.56 4.41
N VAL A 215 16.26 -15.18 3.43
CA VAL A 215 16.35 -13.85 2.79
C VAL A 215 15.49 -12.85 3.55
N PHE A 216 14.24 -13.22 3.82
CA PHE A 216 13.25 -12.36 4.46
C PHE A 216 13.67 -11.92 5.86
N LEU A 217 14.07 -12.86 6.73
CA LEU A 217 14.37 -12.55 8.14
C LEU A 217 15.51 -11.53 8.29
N PRO A 218 16.73 -11.75 7.77
CA PRO A 218 17.81 -10.78 7.93
C PRO A 218 17.51 -9.47 7.20
N ALA A 219 16.94 -9.49 5.99
CA ALA A 219 16.61 -8.27 5.27
C ALA A 219 15.62 -7.40 6.04
N THR A 220 14.62 -8.02 6.68
CA THR A 220 13.63 -7.33 7.49
C THR A 220 14.20 -6.82 8.80
N ILE A 221 15.02 -7.62 9.49
CA ILE A 221 15.70 -7.20 10.73
C ILE A 221 16.62 -6.00 10.45
N THR A 222 17.45 -6.08 9.41
CA THR A 222 18.33 -4.97 9.00
C THR A 222 17.51 -3.74 8.64
N TYR A 223 16.37 -3.90 7.97
CA TYR A 223 15.48 -2.78 7.64
C TYR A 223 14.85 -2.13 8.86
N VAL A 224 14.25 -2.92 9.75
CA VAL A 224 13.64 -2.39 10.99
C VAL A 224 14.69 -1.70 11.85
N PHE A 225 15.87 -2.31 11.99
CA PHE A 225 16.97 -1.74 12.76
C PHE A 225 17.47 -0.42 12.17
N THR A 226 17.74 -0.38 10.86
CA THR A 226 18.18 0.86 10.19
C THR A 226 17.13 1.96 10.27
N TRP A 227 15.84 1.63 10.12
CA TRP A 227 14.76 2.60 10.28
C TRP A 227 14.70 3.17 11.69
N ILE A 228 14.77 2.33 12.73
CA ILE A 228 14.81 2.75 14.13
C ILE A 228 16.04 3.64 14.40
N VAL A 229 17.23 3.23 13.93
CA VAL A 229 18.47 4.00 14.12
C VAL A 229 18.36 5.36 13.43
N ILE A 230 17.88 5.41 12.19
CA ILE A 230 17.67 6.67 11.47
C ILE A 230 16.67 7.56 12.21
N GLU A 231 15.57 7.00 12.73
CA GLU A 231 14.58 7.77 13.47
C GLU A 231 15.15 8.34 14.79
N ILE A 232 15.90 7.51 15.54
CA ILE A 232 16.55 7.93 16.79
C ILE A 232 17.59 9.00 16.50
N LEU A 233 18.48 8.80 15.53
CA LEU A 233 19.50 9.77 15.12
C LEU A 233 18.86 11.08 14.63
N PHE A 234 17.78 10.99 13.85
CA PHE A 234 17.04 12.17 13.43
C PHE A 234 16.46 12.92 14.64
N ARG A 235 15.82 12.21 15.57
CA ARG A 235 15.26 12.81 16.79
C ARG A 235 16.35 13.40 17.70
N THR A 236 17.49 12.75 17.91
CA THR A 236 18.56 13.26 18.78
C THR A 236 19.30 14.44 18.17
N VAL A 237 19.69 14.36 16.89
CA VAL A 237 20.40 15.44 16.19
C VAL A 237 19.49 16.65 15.97
N TRP A 238 18.22 16.44 15.64
CA TRP A 238 17.29 17.55 15.38
C TRP A 238 16.74 18.17 16.66
N ARG A 239 16.54 17.39 17.73
CA ARG A 239 16.19 17.94 19.05
C ARG A 239 17.31 18.80 19.63
N ASN A 240 18.57 18.49 19.29
CA ASN A 240 19.71 19.34 19.66
C ASN A 240 19.83 20.62 18.81
N LYS A 241 18.98 20.78 17.79
CA LYS A 241 18.91 21.94 16.90
C LYS A 241 17.58 22.69 17.05
N SER A 242 17.10 22.87 18.28
CA SER A 242 16.03 23.83 18.60
C SER A 242 16.57 25.26 18.60
N THR A 243 17.08 25.73 17.47
CA THR A 243 17.19 27.17 17.22
C THR A 243 15.96 27.58 16.43
N ASN A 244 15.15 28.49 17.00
CA ASN A 244 13.99 29.13 16.40
C ASN A 244 14.11 29.28 14.87
N ILE A 245 13.42 28.42 14.12
CA ILE A 245 13.13 28.67 12.71
C ILE A 245 11.70 29.21 12.71
N GLN A 246 11.59 30.53 12.75
CA GLN A 246 10.38 31.25 12.41
C GLN A 246 10.09 30.93 10.94
N PHE A 247 9.06 30.10 10.70
CA PHE A 247 8.56 29.85 9.35
C PHE A 247 7.91 31.14 8.86
N SER A 248 8.63 31.96 8.11
CA SER A 248 8.00 32.88 7.18
C SER A 248 7.30 32.04 6.12
N SER A 249 5.97 32.08 6.15
CA SER A 249 5.10 31.62 5.08
C SER A 249 5.61 32.16 3.75
N ALA A 250 5.93 31.27 2.81
CA ALA A 250 6.22 31.64 1.43
C ALA A 250 4.89 31.98 0.73
N ALA A 251 4.38 33.18 0.98
CA ALA A 251 3.40 33.85 0.15
C ALA A 251 4.12 34.96 -0.65
N SER A 252 4.84 34.57 -1.70
CA SER A 252 4.99 35.31 -2.96
C SER A 252 6.06 34.63 -3.81
N ALA A 253 5.62 33.87 -4.80
CA ALA A 253 6.44 33.47 -5.94
C ALA A 253 5.56 33.53 -7.19
N THR A 254 4.98 34.69 -7.41
CA THR A 254 4.33 35.09 -8.66
C THR A 254 4.66 36.55 -8.92
N GLU A 255 5.91 36.81 -9.30
CA GLU A 255 6.32 37.94 -10.15
C GLU A 255 7.83 37.82 -10.38
N GLY A 256 8.23 37.68 -11.64
CA GLY A 256 9.65 37.52 -12.00
C GLY A 256 9.95 36.39 -12.99
N ALA A 257 9.07 36.17 -13.98
CA ALA A 257 9.43 35.44 -15.20
C ALA A 257 9.01 36.29 -16.41
N GLY A 258 9.76 37.37 -16.64
CA GLY A 258 9.72 38.12 -17.89
C GLY A 258 10.28 37.26 -19.01
N LEU A 259 9.41 36.61 -19.78
CA LEU A 259 9.78 35.94 -21.01
C LEU A 259 9.99 37.00 -22.10
N HIS A 260 11.25 37.12 -22.53
CA HIS A 260 11.71 37.98 -23.60
C HIS A 260 10.95 37.70 -24.90
N ARG A 261 10.23 38.70 -25.40
CA ARG A 261 9.57 38.72 -26.70
C ARG A 261 10.62 39.00 -27.78
N ILE A 262 10.75 38.10 -28.74
CA ILE A 262 11.63 38.22 -29.91
C ILE A 262 11.11 39.36 -30.80
N GLY A 263 11.99 40.32 -31.07
CA GLY A 263 11.73 41.47 -31.94
C GLY A 263 11.89 41.11 -33.42
N THR A 264 10.89 41.50 -34.22
CA THR A 264 10.99 41.60 -35.67
C THR A 264 11.30 43.05 -36.05
N PHE A 265 12.35 43.16 -36.86
CA PHE A 265 12.87 44.35 -37.53
C PHE A 265 11.80 45.04 -38.38
N GLY A 266 11.74 46.39 -38.33
CA GLY A 266 10.82 47.20 -39.12
C GLY A 266 11.22 48.68 -39.14
N HIS A 267 12.02 49.01 -40.15
CA HIS A 267 12.34 50.30 -40.79
C HIS A 267 11.82 51.66 -40.22
N SER A 268 12.78 52.59 -40.12
CA SER A 268 12.76 54.03 -40.47
C SER A 268 11.49 54.87 -40.27
N ARG A 269 11.57 55.92 -39.43
CA ARG A 269 11.46 57.33 -39.89
C ARG A 269 11.84 58.33 -38.78
N GLN A 270 12.54 59.35 -39.24
CA GLN A 270 13.14 60.49 -38.57
C GLN A 270 12.12 61.63 -38.37
N GLN A 271 12.09 62.28 -37.20
CA GLN A 271 11.75 63.70 -37.09
C GLN A 271 12.10 64.32 -35.73
N ASP A 272 12.92 65.38 -35.80
CA ASP A 272 13.23 66.36 -34.76
C ASP A 272 12.00 67.08 -34.20
N THR A 273 12.05 67.52 -32.95
CA THR A 273 12.09 68.95 -32.55
C THR A 273 11.92 69.14 -31.04
N ASP A 274 13.04 69.51 -30.42
CA ASP A 274 13.24 70.67 -29.53
C ASP A 274 12.04 71.29 -28.76
N LYS A 275 12.15 71.37 -27.43
CA LYS A 275 11.84 72.60 -26.65
C LYS A 275 12.27 72.53 -25.18
N SER A 276 13.29 73.32 -24.88
CA SER A 276 13.66 73.84 -23.57
C SER A 276 12.61 74.82 -23.01
N LYS A 277 12.38 74.79 -21.68
CA LYS A 277 12.00 75.96 -20.87
C LYS A 277 12.55 75.82 -19.44
N ASN A 278 13.49 76.71 -19.12
CA ASN A 278 13.98 77.01 -17.77
C ASN A 278 13.01 77.97 -17.06
N VAL A 279 12.80 77.80 -15.74
CA VAL A 279 12.44 78.90 -14.81
C VAL A 279 13.15 78.68 -13.47
N SER A 280 13.56 79.80 -12.88
CA SER A 280 14.62 80.07 -11.92
C SER A 280 14.26 80.01 -10.42
N VAL A 281 15.24 79.56 -9.64
CA VAL A 281 15.83 80.11 -8.39
C VAL A 281 14.95 80.72 -7.28
N SER A 282 15.10 80.21 -6.06
CA SER A 282 15.15 81.01 -4.82
C SER A 282 16.01 80.32 -3.76
N ILE A 283 16.91 81.07 -3.12
CA ILE A 283 17.82 80.64 -2.04
C ILE A 283 17.50 81.49 -0.80
N GLN A 284 17.25 80.84 0.34
CA GLN A 284 17.80 81.30 1.63
C GLN A 284 17.85 80.15 2.66
N PRO A 285 18.82 80.17 3.60
CA PRO A 285 19.24 79.01 4.39
C PRO A 285 18.66 79.05 5.81
N LEU A 286 18.36 77.89 6.38
CA LEU A 286 18.24 77.75 7.83
C LEU A 286 18.74 76.38 8.30
N LEU A 287 19.59 76.42 9.31
CA LEU A 287 20.31 75.32 9.96
C LEU A 287 19.38 74.24 10.56
N LEU A 288 19.77 72.97 10.42
CA LEU A 288 19.24 71.81 11.15
C LEU A 288 20.38 70.80 11.46
N PRO A 289 20.48 70.25 12.68
CA PRO A 289 21.35 69.13 13.04
C PRO A 289 20.59 67.78 12.99
N PRO A 290 21.15 66.66 13.45
CA PRO A 290 22.31 65.92 12.96
C PRO A 290 21.90 64.59 12.26
N PHE A 291 22.86 63.98 11.57
CA PHE A 291 22.80 62.68 10.88
C PHE A 291 22.08 61.54 11.61
N PRO A 292 21.41 60.67 10.83
CA PRO A 292 21.62 59.23 10.97
C PRO A 292 22.08 58.57 9.65
N SER A 293 23.16 57.81 9.79
CA SER A 293 23.76 56.71 9.01
C SER A 293 23.24 56.34 7.60
N PRO A 294 24.15 55.97 6.68
CA PRO A 294 23.80 55.72 5.28
C PRO A 294 23.02 54.42 5.10
N SER A 295 22.04 54.53 4.22
CA SER A 295 21.27 53.47 3.57
C SER A 295 22.17 52.36 2.99
N ARG A 296 21.81 51.12 3.30
CA ARG A 296 22.37 49.91 2.68
C ARG A 296 21.97 49.86 1.21
N LEU A 297 22.95 49.75 0.31
CA LEU A 297 22.74 49.47 -1.12
C LEU A 297 21.93 48.16 -1.33
N PRO A 298 21.02 48.11 -2.32
CA PRO A 298 20.40 46.87 -2.75
C PRO A 298 21.34 46.18 -3.75
N GLY A 299 22.09 45.17 -3.30
CA GLY A 299 23.01 44.46 -4.20
C GLY A 299 24.00 43.50 -3.57
N GLN A 300 23.72 42.90 -2.40
CA GLN A 300 24.52 41.76 -1.94
C GLN A 300 23.81 40.44 -2.25
N PRO A 301 24.43 39.52 -3.00
CA PRO A 301 23.92 38.16 -3.12
C PRO A 301 23.96 37.51 -1.72
N GLN A 302 22.79 37.04 -1.27
CA GLN A 302 22.68 36.28 -0.03
C GLN A 302 23.66 35.09 -0.10
N PRO A 303 24.51 34.85 0.92
CA PRO A 303 25.39 33.70 0.90
C PRO A 303 24.54 32.44 0.94
N GLN A 304 24.56 31.66 -0.15
CA GLN A 304 23.95 30.33 -0.16
C GLN A 304 24.59 29.51 0.97
N LYS A 305 23.80 29.19 2.00
CA LYS A 305 24.24 28.34 3.12
C LYS A 305 24.89 27.07 2.53
N PRO A 306 26.17 26.77 2.84
CA PRO A 306 26.82 25.58 2.32
C PRO A 306 26.02 24.35 2.77
N ARG A 307 25.53 23.60 1.78
CA ARG A 307 24.80 22.35 2.01
C ARG A 307 25.74 21.42 2.77
N SER A 308 25.37 21.07 4.02
CA SER A 308 26.22 20.28 4.92
C SER A 308 26.77 19.03 4.21
N ARG A 309 28.10 18.83 4.26
CA ARG A 309 28.77 17.62 3.74
C ARG A 309 28.10 16.33 4.24
N TRP A 310 27.64 16.34 5.50
CA TRP A 310 26.91 15.24 6.10
C TRP A 310 25.58 14.94 5.40
N ALA A 311 24.83 15.95 4.96
CA ALA A 311 23.55 15.75 4.28
C ALA A 311 23.70 14.98 2.95
N ILE A 312 24.80 15.22 2.23
CA ILE A 312 25.13 14.51 0.98
C ILE A 312 25.45 13.05 1.28
N VAL A 313 26.27 12.79 2.31
CA VAL A 313 26.62 11.42 2.75
C VAL A 313 25.36 10.65 3.18
N PHE A 314 24.49 11.25 3.99
CA PHE A 314 23.22 10.63 4.41
C PHE A 314 22.30 10.31 3.25
N THR A 315 22.20 11.19 2.25
CA THR A 315 21.37 10.96 1.06
C THR A 315 21.91 9.80 0.23
N LYS A 316 23.24 9.73 0.01
CA LYS A 316 23.86 8.62 -0.71
C LYS A 316 23.72 7.29 0.02
N PHE A 317 23.92 7.29 1.34
CA PHE A 317 23.72 6.10 2.18
C PHE A 317 22.28 5.59 2.10
N TYR A 318 21.31 6.49 2.23
CA TYR A 318 19.89 6.15 2.13
C TYR A 318 19.52 5.53 0.77
N LEU A 319 20.00 6.12 -0.33
CA LEU A 319 19.78 5.57 -1.67
C LEU A 319 20.38 4.16 -1.81
N CYS A 320 21.63 3.95 -1.40
CA CYS A 320 22.30 2.65 -1.44
C CYS A 320 21.52 1.59 -0.65
N PHE A 321 21.10 1.96 0.56
CA PHE A 321 20.31 1.08 1.43
C PHE A 321 18.97 0.66 0.79
N MET A 322 18.27 1.61 0.15
CA MET A 322 17.01 1.32 -0.54
C MET A 322 17.21 0.40 -1.76
N PHE A 323 18.28 0.59 -2.53
CA PHE A 323 18.63 -0.32 -3.63
C PHE A 323 18.95 -1.73 -3.12
N ALA A 324 19.71 -1.85 -2.04
CA ALA A 324 20.01 -3.13 -1.41
C ALA A 324 18.73 -3.84 -0.94
N HIS A 325 17.78 -3.09 -0.36
CA HIS A 325 16.49 -3.64 0.06
C HIS A 325 15.63 -4.11 -1.12
N PHE A 326 15.60 -3.34 -2.21
CA PHE A 326 14.92 -3.74 -3.44
C PHE A 326 15.56 -4.99 -4.07
N ALA A 327 16.89 -5.08 -4.07
CA ALA A 327 17.61 -6.28 -4.51
C ALA A 327 17.28 -7.49 -3.64
N ALA A 328 17.24 -7.33 -2.32
CA ALA A 328 16.82 -8.39 -1.40
C ALA A 328 15.38 -8.85 -1.66
N PHE A 329 14.47 -7.93 -2.01
CA PHE A 329 13.11 -8.29 -2.43
C PHE A 329 13.12 -9.19 -3.68
N ILE A 330 13.90 -8.83 -4.71
CA ILE A 330 13.99 -9.64 -5.94
C ILE A 330 14.54 -11.03 -5.62
N VAL A 331 15.60 -11.12 -4.81
CA VAL A 331 16.16 -12.40 -4.36
C VAL A 331 15.11 -13.21 -3.59
N ASN A 332 14.34 -12.59 -2.70
CA ASN A 332 13.28 -13.26 -1.96
C ASN A 332 12.23 -13.86 -2.89
N VAL A 333 11.75 -13.10 -3.88
CA VAL A 333 10.78 -13.56 -4.88
C VAL A 333 11.34 -14.75 -5.66
N VAL A 334 12.53 -14.62 -6.23
CA VAL A 334 13.17 -15.68 -7.04
C VAL A 334 13.37 -16.95 -6.21
N MET A 335 13.87 -16.82 -4.98
CA MET A 335 14.09 -17.97 -4.10
C MET A 335 12.78 -18.63 -3.67
N CYS A 336 11.72 -17.86 -3.38
CA CYS A 336 10.40 -18.42 -3.07
C CYS A 336 9.85 -19.22 -4.26
N GLU A 337 9.88 -18.64 -5.47
CA GLU A 337 9.34 -19.29 -6.67
C GLU A 337 10.14 -20.52 -7.08
N TYR A 338 11.46 -20.46 -7.01
CA TYR A 338 12.32 -21.59 -7.32
C TYR A 338 12.02 -22.80 -6.41
N ARG A 339 11.77 -22.57 -5.12
CA ARG A 339 11.45 -23.64 -4.15
C ARG A 339 10.07 -24.25 -4.38
N MET A 340 9.10 -23.45 -4.80
CA MET A 340 7.74 -23.91 -5.04
C MET A 340 7.54 -24.57 -6.41
N ILE A 341 8.54 -24.58 -7.30
CA ILE A 341 8.39 -25.08 -8.68
C ILE A 341 7.97 -26.55 -8.75
N ARG A 342 8.37 -27.36 -7.75
CA ARG A 342 8.06 -28.79 -7.69
C ARG A 342 6.78 -29.10 -6.91
N PHE A 343 6.15 -28.10 -6.32
CA PHE A 343 4.99 -28.34 -5.46
C PHE A 343 3.79 -28.80 -6.29
N PRO A 344 3.02 -29.79 -5.79
CA PRO A 344 1.78 -30.19 -6.44
C PRO A 344 0.77 -29.06 -6.30
N ASN A 345 0.07 -28.75 -7.40
CA ASN A 345 -0.95 -27.72 -7.46
C ASN A 345 -2.29 -28.38 -7.79
N ASN A 346 -3.40 -27.88 -7.21
CA ASN A 346 -4.73 -28.41 -7.52
C ASN A 346 -5.32 -27.89 -8.84
N GLU A 347 -4.86 -26.73 -9.30
CA GLU A 347 -5.37 -26.07 -10.50
C GLU A 347 -4.22 -25.87 -11.51
N GLN A 348 -4.39 -26.33 -12.75
CA GLN A 348 -3.38 -26.15 -13.78
C GLN A 348 -3.37 -24.71 -14.34
N PRO A 349 -2.23 -24.20 -14.84
CA PRO A 349 -2.15 -22.85 -15.44
C PRO A 349 -3.08 -22.62 -16.66
N LYS A 350 -3.58 -23.70 -17.27
CA LYS A 350 -4.50 -23.65 -18.41
C LYS A 350 -5.96 -23.52 -17.99
N GLU A 351 -6.27 -23.73 -16.73
CA GLU A 351 -7.63 -23.64 -16.22
C GLU A 351 -8.07 -22.18 -16.14
N ILE A 352 -9.37 -21.95 -16.38
CA ILE A 352 -9.93 -20.60 -16.51
C ILE A 352 -9.76 -19.81 -15.21
N GLY A 353 -9.88 -20.46 -14.05
CA GLY A 353 -9.81 -19.81 -12.74
C GLY A 353 -8.48 -19.05 -12.52
N GLN A 354 -7.38 -19.58 -13.06
CA GLN A 354 -6.07 -18.95 -13.03
C GLN A 354 -5.99 -17.63 -13.82
N TRP A 355 -6.81 -17.45 -14.86
CA TRP A 355 -6.79 -16.27 -15.73
C TRP A 355 -7.77 -15.17 -15.33
N ILE A 356 -8.76 -15.46 -14.48
CA ILE A 356 -9.82 -14.50 -14.11
C ILE A 356 -9.22 -13.18 -13.58
N SER A 357 -8.24 -13.26 -12.68
CA SER A 357 -7.60 -12.06 -12.10
C SER A 357 -6.83 -11.25 -13.15
N TRP A 358 -6.16 -11.92 -14.08
CA TRP A 358 -5.41 -11.27 -15.16
C TRP A 358 -6.33 -10.51 -16.10
N VAL A 359 -7.43 -11.16 -16.53
CA VAL A 359 -8.45 -10.54 -17.38
C VAL A 359 -9.10 -9.36 -16.65
N SER A 360 -9.43 -9.52 -15.37
CA SER A 360 -9.99 -8.44 -14.55
C SER A 360 -9.08 -7.21 -14.50
N VAL A 361 -7.78 -7.41 -14.23
CA VAL A 361 -6.79 -6.33 -14.23
C VAL A 361 -6.67 -5.68 -15.61
N ALA A 362 -6.62 -6.49 -16.68
CA ALA A 362 -6.53 -5.99 -18.05
C ALA A 362 -7.75 -5.13 -18.43
N LEU A 363 -8.96 -5.56 -18.05
CA LEU A 363 -10.19 -4.80 -18.26
C LEU A 363 -10.20 -3.49 -17.48
N VAL A 364 -9.73 -3.48 -16.22
CA VAL A 364 -9.60 -2.24 -15.44
C VAL A 364 -8.61 -1.28 -16.10
N VAL A 365 -7.45 -1.77 -16.54
CA VAL A 365 -6.46 -0.96 -17.26
C VAL A 365 -7.04 -0.42 -18.56
N PHE A 366 -7.73 -1.24 -19.34
CA PHE A 366 -8.39 -0.84 -20.57
C PHE A 366 -9.44 0.24 -20.32
N ALA A 367 -10.33 0.04 -19.34
CA ALA A 367 -11.37 1.00 -18.97
C ALA A 367 -10.79 2.34 -18.52
N GLN A 368 -9.73 2.33 -17.70
CA GLN A 368 -9.07 3.57 -17.26
C GLN A 368 -8.36 4.29 -18.41
N THR A 369 -7.72 3.54 -19.31
CA THR A 369 -7.06 4.09 -20.49
C THR A 369 -8.07 4.71 -21.43
N LEU A 370 -9.20 4.03 -21.67
CA LEU A 370 -10.30 4.53 -22.48
C LEU A 370 -10.88 5.80 -21.86
N ASN A 371 -11.21 5.79 -20.56
CA ASN A 371 -11.72 6.97 -19.86
C ASN A 371 -10.76 8.18 -19.97
N HIS A 372 -9.45 7.94 -19.83
CA HIS A 372 -8.46 9.00 -19.99
C HIS A 372 -8.39 9.53 -21.43
N TYR A 373 -8.39 8.64 -22.42
CA TYR A 373 -8.41 9.00 -23.83
C TYR A 373 -9.65 9.81 -24.21
N LEU A 374 -10.82 9.37 -23.75
CA LEU A 374 -12.09 10.06 -24.00
C LEU A 374 -12.12 11.44 -23.34
N LYS A 375 -11.61 11.59 -22.12
CA LYS A 375 -11.45 12.92 -21.47
C LYS A 375 -10.52 13.84 -22.25
N LEU A 376 -9.42 13.32 -22.80
CA LEU A 376 -8.51 14.13 -23.63
C LEU A 376 -9.18 14.56 -24.94
N ARG A 377 -9.95 13.65 -25.57
CA ARG A 377 -10.62 13.91 -26.84
C ARG A 377 -11.80 14.88 -26.69
N TRP A 378 -12.66 14.66 -25.70
CA TRP A 378 -13.88 15.47 -25.51
C TRP A 378 -13.69 16.68 -24.58
N GLY A 379 -12.69 16.69 -23.70
CA GLY A 379 -12.42 17.85 -22.85
C GLY A 379 -12.02 19.11 -23.63
N VAL A 380 -11.52 18.95 -24.86
CA VAL A 380 -11.24 20.07 -25.78
C VAL A 380 -12.53 20.63 -26.39
N ASP A 381 -13.54 19.78 -26.61
CA ASP A 381 -14.83 20.20 -27.16
C ASP A 381 -15.76 20.77 -26.09
N GLU A 382 -15.69 20.27 -24.85
CA GLU A 382 -16.44 20.82 -23.70
C GLU A 382 -15.98 22.24 -23.34
N LYS A 383 -14.65 22.47 -23.30
CA LYS A 383 -14.09 23.83 -23.08
C LYS A 383 -14.40 24.82 -24.18
N LYS A 384 -14.74 24.35 -25.39
CA LYS A 384 -15.20 25.22 -26.50
C LYS A 384 -16.70 25.47 -26.46
N ARG A 385 -17.48 24.64 -25.75
CA ARG A 385 -18.96 24.72 -25.69
C ARG A 385 -19.48 25.44 -24.44
N LEU A 386 -18.73 25.49 -23.34
CA LEU A 386 -19.13 26.30 -22.18
C LEU A 386 -18.77 27.77 -22.39
N SER A 387 -19.79 28.63 -22.41
CA SER A 387 -19.62 30.08 -22.28
C SER A 387 -19.04 30.40 -20.90
N PRO A 388 -18.17 31.42 -20.75
CA PRO A 388 -17.59 31.80 -19.45
C PRO A 388 -18.63 32.02 -18.34
N GLN A 389 -19.86 32.40 -18.71
CA GLN A 389 -20.98 32.59 -17.78
C GLN A 389 -21.59 31.29 -17.24
N ASP A 390 -21.50 30.19 -18.00
CA ASP A 390 -22.02 28.89 -17.58
C ASP A 390 -21.05 28.16 -16.65
N GLU A 391 -19.75 28.48 -16.73
CA GLU A 391 -18.70 27.97 -15.85
C GLU A 391 -18.87 28.51 -14.41
N GLU A 392 -19.21 29.80 -14.25
CA GLU A 392 -19.48 30.43 -12.94
C GLU A 392 -20.75 29.86 -12.28
N LYS A 393 -21.79 29.56 -13.08
CA LYS A 393 -23.02 28.90 -12.60
C LYS A 393 -22.80 27.43 -12.23
N ALA A 394 -21.93 26.71 -12.93
CA ALA A 394 -21.60 25.33 -12.60
C ALA A 394 -20.77 25.23 -11.31
N LEU A 395 -19.80 26.15 -11.13
CA LEU A 395 -18.95 26.21 -9.93
C LEU A 395 -19.75 26.57 -8.66
N THR A 396 -20.75 27.43 -8.78
CA THR A 396 -21.66 27.76 -7.67
C THR A 396 -22.61 26.62 -7.31
N LEU A 397 -22.99 25.76 -8.28
CA LEU A 397 -23.83 24.59 -8.05
C LEU A 397 -23.07 23.42 -7.40
N ASP A 398 -21.81 23.20 -7.79
CA ASP A 398 -20.97 22.12 -7.25
C ASP A 398 -20.55 22.38 -5.79
N HIS A 399 -20.39 23.65 -5.41
CA HIS A 399 -20.18 24.06 -4.02
C HIS A 399 -21.35 23.64 -3.11
N TRP A 400 -22.57 23.57 -3.66
CA TRP A 400 -23.78 23.17 -2.94
C TRP A 400 -23.99 21.64 -2.88
N ARG A 401 -23.44 20.89 -3.83
CA ARG A 401 -23.65 19.43 -3.93
C ARG A 401 -22.67 18.58 -3.11
N PHE A 402 -21.47 19.10 -2.83
CA PHE A 402 -20.47 18.41 -1.99
C PHE A 402 -20.39 18.93 -0.54
N GLY A 403 -21.18 19.95 -0.19
CA GLY A 403 -21.38 20.41 1.18
C GLY A 403 -22.39 19.55 1.93
N VAL A 404 -22.09 18.28 2.20
CA VAL A 404 -22.84 17.53 3.23
C VAL A 404 -22.64 18.27 4.55
N SER A 405 -23.68 18.98 4.94
CA SER A 405 -23.64 20.02 5.97
C SER A 405 -23.14 19.51 7.33
N LEU A 406 -21.99 20.05 7.74
CA LEU A 406 -21.52 20.01 9.14
C LEU A 406 -22.57 20.64 10.10
N ALA A 407 -23.45 21.50 9.57
CA ALA A 407 -24.54 22.13 10.29
C ALA A 407 -25.70 21.18 10.65
N ALA A 408 -26.04 20.20 9.78
CA ALA A 408 -27.07 19.20 10.11
C ALA A 408 -26.62 18.24 11.22
N ARG A 409 -25.32 17.94 11.29
CA ARG A 409 -24.75 17.08 12.35
C ARG A 409 -24.63 17.80 13.72
N ARG A 410 -24.53 19.13 13.75
CA ARG A 410 -24.54 19.91 15.02
C ARG A 410 -25.92 20.02 15.66
N ARG A 411 -27.01 20.16 14.90
CA ARG A 411 -28.36 20.24 15.47
C ARG A 411 -28.85 18.94 16.09
N GLN A 412 -28.33 17.80 15.66
CA GLN A 412 -28.70 16.49 16.22
C GLN A 412 -27.89 16.12 17.47
N SER A 413 -26.68 16.67 17.61
CA SER A 413 -25.84 16.46 18.81
C SER A 413 -26.15 17.44 19.96
N GLN A 414 -26.86 18.55 19.69
CA GLN A 414 -27.31 19.51 20.71
C GLN A 414 -28.71 19.21 21.28
N ARG A 415 -29.40 18.16 20.82
CA ARG A 415 -30.70 17.71 21.38
C ARG A 415 -30.58 16.56 22.38
N MET A 416 -29.37 16.14 22.76
CA MET A 416 -29.15 15.00 23.68
C MET A 416 -28.35 15.36 24.94
N LEU A 417 -28.42 16.61 25.40
CA LEU A 417 -27.93 17.02 26.71
C LEU A 417 -28.68 18.29 27.13
N ILE A 418 -29.67 18.16 28.01
CA ILE A 418 -29.99 19.03 29.16
C ILE A 418 -31.10 18.33 29.97
N PRO A 419 -31.09 18.41 31.31
CA PRO A 419 -31.85 17.56 32.22
C PRO A 419 -33.28 18.05 32.46
N GLU A 420 -34.11 17.14 33.00
CA GLU A 420 -35.39 17.45 33.66
C GLU A 420 -35.20 18.49 34.79
N ASP A 421 -36.08 19.50 34.84
CA ASP A 421 -36.86 19.83 36.04
C ASP A 421 -37.96 20.88 35.75
N GLU A 422 -39.17 20.52 36.16
CA GLU A 422 -40.31 21.28 36.72
C GLU A 422 -41.10 22.42 36.00
N VAL A 423 -42.41 22.12 35.82
CA VAL A 423 -43.60 22.82 36.38
C VAL A 423 -44.25 24.02 35.62
N LEU A 424 -45.36 23.67 34.94
CA LEU A 424 -46.76 24.15 35.11
C LEU A 424 -47.36 25.33 34.27
N ASN A 425 -48.51 24.97 33.66
CA ASN A 425 -49.71 25.73 33.25
C ASN A 425 -49.68 26.62 31.98
N SER A 426 -50.45 26.23 30.95
CA SER A 426 -51.88 26.63 30.82
C SER A 426 -52.49 26.13 29.50
N SER A 427 -53.77 25.78 29.59
CA SER A 427 -54.70 25.09 28.67
C SER A 427 -55.28 25.92 27.52
N GLY A 428 -55.73 25.25 26.43
CA GLY A 428 -56.67 25.84 25.46
C GLY A 428 -57.01 25.05 24.18
N ALA A 429 -57.79 23.97 24.30
CA ALA A 429 -58.83 23.44 23.37
C ALA A 429 -58.50 22.88 21.94
N PRO A 430 -59.37 21.98 21.37
CA PRO A 430 -58.99 20.93 20.41
C PRO A 430 -59.72 20.96 19.04
N SER A 431 -59.22 20.22 18.03
CA SER A 431 -60.05 19.43 17.08
C SER A 431 -59.27 18.61 16.03
N GLU A 432 -59.89 17.48 15.70
CA GLU A 432 -59.77 16.59 14.53
C GLU A 432 -58.60 15.60 14.37
N MET A 433 -58.96 14.35 14.68
CA MET A 433 -58.31 13.10 14.34
C MET A 433 -58.95 12.57 13.04
N LYS A 434 -58.16 12.32 11.99
CA LYS A 434 -58.57 11.49 10.85
C LYS A 434 -57.49 10.45 10.56
N MET A 435 -57.88 9.21 10.81
CA MET A 435 -57.19 7.98 10.48
C MET A 435 -57.68 7.53 9.10
N SER A 436 -56.79 7.21 8.18
CA SER A 436 -57.13 6.44 6.98
C SER A 436 -56.04 5.41 6.68
N ARG A 437 -56.48 4.17 6.81
CA ARG A 437 -55.83 2.90 6.48
C ARG A 437 -56.08 2.62 5.01
N SER A 438 -55.08 2.09 4.29
CA SER A 438 -55.35 1.28 3.09
C SER A 438 -54.24 0.24 2.91
N GLU A 439 -54.51 -0.97 3.36
CA GLU A 439 -53.91 -2.19 2.82
C GLU A 439 -54.68 -2.54 1.53
N THR A 440 -53.98 -2.78 0.42
CA THR A 440 -54.46 -3.74 -0.59
C THR A 440 -53.28 -4.55 -1.10
N THR A 441 -53.55 -5.85 -1.12
CA THR A 441 -52.68 -6.98 -1.35
C THR A 441 -52.64 -7.34 -2.84
N SER A 442 -51.54 -7.99 -3.25
CA SER A 442 -51.51 -9.12 -4.19
C SER A 442 -51.78 -8.86 -5.69
N THR A 443 -50.79 -9.18 -6.54
CA THR A 443 -50.77 -10.45 -7.30
C THR A 443 -49.47 -10.65 -8.09
N MET A 444 -48.96 -11.88 -8.02
CA MET A 444 -47.94 -12.46 -8.91
C MET A 444 -48.34 -12.39 -10.40
N ARG A 445 -47.36 -12.16 -11.29
CA ARG A 445 -47.22 -13.01 -12.49
C ARG A 445 -45.78 -13.05 -13.06
N ARG A 446 -45.25 -14.26 -13.05
CA ARG A 446 -44.22 -14.89 -13.90
C ARG A 446 -44.36 -14.54 -15.41
N ASN A 447 -43.26 -14.26 -16.12
CA ASN A 447 -42.52 -15.22 -16.98
C ASN A 447 -41.71 -14.56 -18.12
N SER A 448 -40.45 -15.03 -18.24
CA SER A 448 -39.65 -15.39 -19.44
C SER A 448 -39.53 -14.45 -20.65
N PHE A 449 -38.28 -14.07 -20.99
CA PHE A 449 -37.47 -14.77 -22.00
C PHE A 449 -36.01 -14.84 -21.52
#